data_AF-A0A832WFK8-F1
#
_entry.id   AF-A0A832WFK8-F1
#
_cell.length_a   1.000
_cell.length_b   1.000
_cell.length_c   1.000
_cell.angle_alpha   90.00
_cell.angle_beta   90.00
_cell.angle_gamma   90.00
#
_symmetry.space_group_name_H-M   'P 1'
#
loop_
_entity.id
_entity.type
_entity.pdbx_description
1 polymer ?
#
loop_
_entity_poly.entity_id
_entity_poly.type
_entity_poly.pdbx_seq_one_letter_code
_entity_poly.pdbx_strand_id
1 'polypeptide(L)'
;MARKERMRYWKISSEDTDTFDYDESKLLNWEIKCIREPEVENHFIGVFMYRNGTAYDYESVKGICYFHNNIAREEIPEITKFLQSKFEGKEMIKGDRVFLKDSKQIFSSKDIGKLAKEMEIKFNTKATISLEFEDISAEQLKEAGMPESKLLPIPK
;
A
#
# COMPACT_ATOMS: atom_id res chain seq x y z
N MET A 1 7.90 -24.33 11.24
CA MET A 1 6.65 -23.56 11.43
C MET A 1 5.64 -24.04 10.43
N ALA A 2 4.40 -24.28 10.83
CA ALA A 2 3.32 -24.50 9.87
C ALA A 2 3.13 -23.22 9.03
N ARG A 3 2.94 -23.37 7.71
CA ARG A 3 2.63 -22.24 6.82
C ARG A 3 1.28 -21.68 7.24
N LYS A 4 1.27 -20.46 7.79
CA LYS A 4 0.03 -19.76 8.12
C LYS A 4 -0.74 -19.46 6.86
N GLU A 5 -2.06 -19.58 6.93
CA GLU A 5 -2.94 -19.25 5.81
C GLU A 5 -2.87 -17.74 5.53
N ARG A 6 -2.87 -17.40 4.25
CA ARG A 6 -2.80 -16.03 3.77
C ARG A 6 -3.97 -15.75 2.85
N MET A 7 -4.49 -14.54 2.96
CA MET A 7 -5.58 -14.04 2.13
C MET A 7 -5.10 -12.76 1.46
N ARG A 8 -5.25 -12.66 0.13
CA ARG A 8 -4.87 -11.45 -0.61
C ARG A 8 -6.10 -10.88 -1.30
N TYR A 9 -6.28 -9.58 -1.20
CA TYR A 9 -7.31 -8.83 -1.92
C TYR A 9 -6.67 -7.85 -2.87
N TRP A 10 -7.36 -7.57 -3.98
CA TRP A 10 -6.88 -6.74 -5.08
C TRP A 10 -8.06 -6.02 -5.73
N LYS A 11 -7.80 -4.94 -6.48
CA LYS A 11 -8.85 -4.08 -7.06
C LYS A 11 -9.77 -3.45 -6.01
N ILE A 12 -9.27 -3.26 -4.79
CA ILE A 12 -9.96 -2.46 -3.78
C ILE A 12 -9.84 -0.99 -4.21
N SER A 13 -10.96 -0.27 -4.30
CA SER A 13 -10.98 1.16 -4.54
C SER A 13 -10.82 1.92 -3.22
N SER A 14 -10.53 3.21 -3.31
CA SER A 14 -10.37 4.03 -2.12
C SER A 14 -11.70 4.20 -1.34
N GLU A 15 -12.84 4.11 -2.02
CA GLU A 15 -14.18 4.14 -1.39
C GLU A 15 -14.55 2.84 -0.67
N ASP A 16 -14.15 1.68 -1.20
CA ASP A 16 -14.43 0.40 -0.55
C ASP A 16 -13.93 0.37 0.90
N THR A 17 -12.74 0.95 1.12
CA THR A 17 -12.05 0.97 2.41
C THR A 17 -12.81 1.69 3.52
N ASP A 18 -13.77 2.56 3.17
CA ASP A 18 -14.56 3.30 4.15
C ASP A 18 -15.43 2.36 5.02
N THR A 19 -15.72 1.16 4.51
CA THR A 19 -16.61 0.19 5.16
C THR A 19 -15.90 -1.00 5.81
N PHE A 20 -14.60 -1.19 5.54
CA PHE A 20 -13.86 -2.34 6.05
C PHE A 20 -13.46 -2.17 7.52
N ASP A 21 -13.63 -3.23 8.31
CA ASP A 21 -13.34 -3.25 9.76
C ASP A 21 -12.60 -4.54 10.17
N TYR A 22 -11.51 -4.85 9.47
CA TYR A 22 -10.71 -6.05 9.75
C TYR A 22 -9.77 -5.85 10.94
N ASP A 23 -9.31 -6.95 11.54
CA ASP A 23 -8.23 -6.91 12.54
C ASP A 23 -6.92 -6.46 11.87
N GLU A 24 -6.53 -5.21 12.11
CA GLU A 24 -5.33 -4.60 11.55
C GLU A 24 -4.06 -5.40 11.89
N SER A 25 -4.02 -6.08 13.04
CA SER A 25 -2.86 -6.89 13.46
C SER A 25 -2.57 -8.05 12.50
N LYS A 26 -3.58 -8.46 11.72
CA LYS A 26 -3.51 -9.53 10.72
C LYS A 26 -3.08 -9.04 9.35
N LEU A 27 -3.13 -7.73 9.09
CA LEU A 27 -2.65 -7.16 7.83
C LEU A 27 -1.12 -7.19 7.78
N LEU A 28 -0.55 -8.02 6.90
CA LEU A 28 0.89 -8.15 6.71
C LEU A 28 1.47 -7.04 5.87
N ASN A 29 0.77 -6.67 4.80
CA ASN A 29 1.18 -5.61 3.89
C ASN A 29 0.02 -5.06 3.09
N TRP A 30 0.23 -3.85 2.58
CA TRP A 30 -0.69 -3.20 1.66
C TRP A 30 0.09 -2.42 0.60
N GLU A 31 -0.53 -2.24 -0.56
CA GLU A 31 -0.04 -1.42 -1.66
C GLU A 31 -1.18 -0.57 -2.23
N ILE A 32 -0.89 0.68 -2.54
CA ILE A 32 -1.73 1.60 -3.30
C ILE A 32 -1.00 1.87 -4.61
N LYS A 33 -1.51 1.33 -5.71
CA LYS A 33 -1.01 1.62 -7.06
C LYS A 33 -1.81 2.78 -7.65
N CYS A 34 -1.17 3.94 -7.78
CA CYS A 34 -1.74 5.18 -8.31
C CYS A 34 -1.32 5.35 -9.78
N ILE A 35 -2.23 5.06 -10.72
CA ILE A 35 -1.99 5.20 -12.17
C ILE A 35 -2.37 6.62 -12.60
N ARG A 36 -1.49 7.33 -13.33
CA ARG A 36 -1.78 8.68 -13.83
C ARG A 36 -2.90 8.65 -14.87
N GLU A 37 -3.74 9.68 -14.83
CA GLU A 37 -4.80 9.90 -15.81
C GLU A 37 -4.43 11.04 -16.77
N PRO A 38 -4.61 10.86 -18.10
CA PRO A 38 -4.99 9.62 -18.77
C PRO A 38 -3.90 8.55 -18.71
N GLU A 39 -4.28 7.27 -18.75
CA GLU A 39 -3.34 6.14 -18.73
C GLU A 39 -2.49 6.11 -20.00
N VAL A 40 -1.24 6.53 -19.89
CA VAL A 40 -0.23 6.53 -20.96
C VAL A 40 1.06 5.91 -20.42
N GLU A 41 1.68 5.04 -21.21
CA GLU A 41 3.00 4.45 -20.95
C GLU A 41 3.19 3.87 -19.52
N ASN A 42 2.13 3.39 -18.88
CA ASN A 42 2.16 2.87 -17.51
C ASN A 42 2.77 3.87 -16.49
N HIS A 43 2.43 5.15 -16.57
CA HIS A 43 2.86 6.13 -15.56
C HIS A 43 2.16 5.86 -14.22
N PHE A 44 2.90 5.43 -13.20
CA PHE A 44 2.29 5.16 -11.90
C PHE A 44 3.25 5.36 -10.73
N ILE A 45 2.65 5.54 -9.55
CA ILE A 45 3.32 5.58 -8.24
C ILE A 45 2.74 4.43 -7.42
N GLY A 46 3.58 3.48 -6.99
CA GLY A 46 3.19 2.40 -6.09
C GLY A 46 3.64 2.72 -4.67
N VAL A 47 2.71 3.02 -3.77
CA VAL A 47 2.99 3.30 -2.35
C VAL A 47 2.64 2.07 -1.53
N PHE A 48 3.55 1.59 -0.69
CA PHE A 48 3.36 0.31 0.00
C PHE A 48 4.03 0.27 1.37
N MET A 49 3.62 -0.70 2.18
CA MET A 49 4.18 -0.93 3.50
C MET A 49 4.13 -2.42 3.85
N TYR A 50 5.23 -2.93 4.40
CA TYR A 50 5.31 -4.26 4.97
C TYR A 50 5.43 -4.17 6.50
N ARG A 51 4.60 -4.91 7.23
CA ARG A 51 4.61 -4.96 8.71
C ARG A 51 5.96 -5.38 9.27
N ASN A 52 6.64 -6.30 8.59
CA ASN A 52 7.96 -6.79 8.96
C ASN A 52 9.11 -5.98 8.34
N GLY A 53 8.78 -4.86 7.72
CA GLY A 53 9.69 -3.97 6.99
C GLY A 53 9.98 -4.41 5.56
N THR A 54 10.46 -3.45 4.78
CA THR A 54 10.82 -3.61 3.37
C THR A 54 12.31 -3.93 3.25
N ALA A 55 12.65 -4.95 2.45
CA ALA A 55 14.04 -5.34 2.23
C ALA A 55 14.87 -4.21 1.60
N TYR A 56 15.97 -3.88 2.27
CA TYR A 56 17.03 -2.96 1.86
C TYR A 56 18.38 -3.68 2.05
N ASP A 57 18.87 -4.33 1.00
CA ASP A 57 20.06 -5.20 1.06
C ASP A 57 19.83 -6.35 2.05
N TYR A 58 20.65 -6.45 3.09
CA TYR A 58 20.56 -7.46 4.13
C TYR A 58 19.72 -7.00 5.34
N GLU A 59 19.18 -5.79 5.30
CA GLU A 59 18.39 -5.20 6.38
C GLU A 59 16.91 -5.07 5.99
N SER A 60 16.05 -4.99 6.99
CA SER A 60 14.63 -4.67 6.83
C SER A 60 14.37 -3.26 7.36
N VAL A 61 13.85 -2.38 6.51
CA VAL A 61 13.53 -1.00 6.84
C VAL A 61 12.05 -0.87 7.12
N LYS A 62 11.69 -0.41 8.33
CA LYS A 62 10.31 -0.10 8.68
C LYS A 62 9.94 1.30 8.20
N GLY A 63 8.69 1.46 7.79
CA GLY A 63 8.15 2.71 7.28
C GLY A 63 7.50 2.54 5.91
N ILE A 64 6.94 3.63 5.41
CA ILE A 64 6.30 3.69 4.10
C ILE A 64 7.38 3.72 3.03
N CYS A 65 7.13 2.99 1.94
CA CYS A 65 7.98 2.98 0.78
C CYS A 65 7.13 3.35 -0.44
N TYR A 66 7.76 3.89 -1.46
CA TYR A 66 7.13 3.95 -2.76
C TYR A 66 8.13 3.63 -3.86
N PHE A 67 7.58 3.20 -4.99
CA PHE A 67 8.29 3.08 -6.24
C PHE A 67 7.50 3.78 -7.33
N HIS A 68 8.14 4.07 -8.44
CA HIS A 68 7.49 4.75 -9.54
C HIS A 68 7.92 4.13 -10.87
N ASN A 69 7.07 4.29 -11.87
CA ASN A 69 7.38 3.92 -13.25
C ASN A 69 7.05 5.09 -14.16
N ASN A 70 8.02 5.48 -15.01
CA ASN A 70 7.86 6.56 -15.99
C ASN A 70 7.34 7.89 -15.40
N ILE A 71 7.72 8.19 -14.15
CA ILE A 71 7.47 9.48 -13.51
C ILE A 71 8.71 10.38 -13.71
N ALA A 72 8.48 11.65 -14.03
CA ALA A 72 9.56 12.61 -14.24
C ALA A 72 10.39 12.80 -12.97
N ARG A 73 11.72 12.93 -13.12
CA ARG A 73 12.64 12.99 -11.96
C ARG A 73 12.37 14.20 -11.07
N GLU A 74 11.86 15.27 -11.65
CA GLU A 74 11.53 16.52 -10.99
C GLU A 74 10.29 16.39 -10.08
N GLU A 75 9.43 15.39 -10.30
CA GLU A 75 8.24 15.13 -9.49
C GLU A 75 8.55 14.25 -8.26
N ILE A 76 9.64 13.48 -8.29
CA ILE A 76 10.05 12.58 -7.19
C ILE A 76 10.17 13.33 -5.85
N PRO A 77 10.82 14.51 -5.76
CA PRO A 77 10.87 15.27 -4.51
C PRO A 77 9.50 15.73 -4.01
N GLU A 78 8.54 16.00 -4.90
CA GLU A 78 7.18 16.39 -4.51
C GLU A 78 6.42 15.20 -3.89
N ILE A 79 6.53 14.02 -4.50
CA ILE A 79 5.94 12.78 -3.97
C ILE A 79 6.55 12.46 -2.59
N THR A 80 7.88 12.55 -2.47
CA THR A 80 8.60 12.31 -1.22
C THR A 80 8.14 13.27 -0.13
N LYS A 81 8.12 14.59 -0.41
CA LYS A 81 7.68 15.62 0.55
C LYS A 81 6.23 15.44 0.97
N PHE A 82 5.35 15.07 0.03
CA PHE A 82 3.97 14.81 0.33
C PHE A 82 3.82 13.66 1.35
N LEU A 83 4.50 12.54 1.13
CA LEU A 83 4.45 11.40 2.06
C LEU A 83 5.14 11.73 3.40
N GLN A 84 6.30 12.41 3.39
CA GLN A 84 6.98 12.86 4.62
C GLN A 84 6.14 13.82 5.45
N SER A 85 5.35 14.71 4.82
CA SER A 85 4.47 15.63 5.56
C SER A 85 3.38 14.90 6.35
N LYS A 86 3.07 13.65 5.99
CA LYS A 86 2.02 12.82 6.60
C LYS A 86 2.57 11.80 7.58
N PHE A 87 3.70 11.20 7.25
CA PHE A 87 4.24 10.04 7.97
C PHE A 87 5.63 10.29 8.56
N GLU A 88 6.23 11.45 8.31
CA GLU A 88 7.61 11.77 8.67
C GLU A 88 8.59 10.76 8.04
N GLY A 89 9.71 10.48 8.71
CA GLY A 89 10.69 9.49 8.29
C GLY A 89 11.82 10.07 7.44
N LYS A 90 12.95 9.36 7.51
CA LYS A 90 14.18 9.72 6.80
C LYS A 90 14.17 9.16 5.39
N GLU A 91 14.32 10.03 4.40
CA GLU A 91 14.45 9.63 3.00
C GLU A 91 15.70 8.77 2.78
N MET A 92 15.52 7.64 2.12
CA MET A 92 16.58 6.78 1.59
C MET A 92 16.18 6.30 0.20
N ILE A 93 17.10 6.31 -0.77
CA ILE A 93 16.83 5.94 -2.17
C ILE A 93 17.60 4.67 -2.53
N LYS A 94 16.97 3.76 -3.28
CA LYS A 94 17.61 2.57 -3.87
C LYS A 94 16.97 2.20 -5.21
N GLY A 95 17.67 2.53 -6.30
CA GLY A 95 17.08 2.41 -7.65
C GLY A 95 15.84 3.29 -7.75
N ASP A 96 14.74 2.73 -8.26
CA ASP A 96 13.45 3.44 -8.38
C ASP A 96 12.58 3.36 -7.11
N ARG A 97 13.14 2.89 -5.99
CA ARG A 97 12.46 2.83 -4.70
C ARG A 97 12.95 3.94 -3.78
N VAL A 98 12.00 4.60 -3.13
CA VAL A 98 12.23 5.57 -2.05
C VAL A 98 11.61 5.02 -0.78
N PHE A 99 12.37 5.11 0.31
CA PHE A 99 12.01 4.65 1.64
C PHE A 99 11.93 5.86 2.55
N LEU A 100 10.86 5.96 3.35
CA LEU A 100 10.80 6.88 4.48
C LEU A 100 11.07 6.05 5.73
N LYS A 101 12.36 5.85 6.01
CA LYS A 101 12.82 5.04 7.13
C LYS A 101 12.28 5.60 8.45
N ASP A 102 11.78 4.70 9.28
CA ASP A 102 11.21 4.99 10.60
C ASP A 102 10.00 5.93 10.55
N SER A 103 9.34 6.04 9.37
CA SER A 103 8.08 6.78 9.26
C SER A 103 6.97 6.09 10.06
N LYS A 104 5.94 6.86 10.40
CA LYS A 104 4.69 6.34 10.98
C LYS A 104 4.12 5.23 10.08
N GLN A 105 3.69 4.15 10.71
CA GLN A 105 3.08 3.00 10.04
C GLN A 105 1.55 3.08 10.17
N ILE A 106 0.84 2.67 9.12
CA ILE A 106 -0.62 2.61 9.07
C ILE A 106 -1.06 1.23 8.61
N PHE A 107 -2.10 0.68 9.24
CA PHE A 107 -2.67 -0.62 8.86
C PHE A 107 -4.20 -0.61 8.91
N SER A 108 -4.82 0.52 9.27
CA SER A 108 -6.27 0.67 9.23
C SER A 108 -6.74 0.84 7.78
N SER A 109 -7.90 0.27 7.47
CA SER A 109 -8.57 0.45 6.17
C SER A 109 -8.76 1.94 5.86
N LYS A 110 -9.19 2.71 6.86
CA LYS A 110 -9.49 4.15 6.76
C LYS A 110 -8.26 4.99 6.45
N ASP A 111 -7.12 4.73 7.10
CA ASP A 111 -5.89 5.49 6.82
C ASP A 111 -5.33 5.17 5.43
N ILE A 112 -5.38 3.90 5.01
CA ILE A 112 -4.95 3.46 3.68
C ILE A 112 -5.86 4.09 2.60
N GLY A 113 -7.18 4.04 2.81
CA GLY A 113 -8.18 4.66 1.96
C GLY A 113 -8.02 6.16 1.82
N LYS A 114 -7.82 6.85 2.96
CA LYS A 114 -7.56 8.28 2.99
C LYS A 114 -6.30 8.63 2.21
N LEU A 115 -5.20 7.89 2.42
CA LEU A 115 -3.98 8.10 1.65
C LEU A 115 -4.22 7.91 0.15
N ALA A 116 -4.96 6.87 -0.25
CA ALA A 116 -5.31 6.63 -1.65
C ALA A 116 -6.07 7.83 -2.24
N LYS A 117 -7.13 8.31 -1.59
CA LYS A 117 -7.90 9.49 -2.04
C LYS A 117 -7.04 10.74 -2.15
N GLU A 118 -6.16 10.98 -1.18
CA GLU A 118 -5.26 12.12 -1.21
C GLU A 118 -4.22 12.03 -2.34
N MET A 119 -3.72 10.83 -2.65
CA MET A 119 -2.85 10.59 -3.81
C MET A 119 -3.59 10.83 -5.13
N GLU A 120 -4.81 10.33 -5.26
CA GLU A 120 -5.69 10.52 -6.43
C GLU A 120 -5.85 12.01 -6.76
N ILE A 121 -6.19 12.81 -5.74
CA ILE A 121 -6.39 14.26 -5.89
C ILE A 121 -5.07 14.97 -6.16
N LYS A 122 -4.02 14.70 -5.37
CA LYS A 122 -2.76 15.45 -5.43
C LYS A 122 -2.00 15.22 -6.72
N PHE A 123 -2.02 14.00 -7.24
CA PHE A 123 -1.23 13.59 -8.39
C PHE A 123 -2.06 13.27 -9.63
N ASN A 124 -3.38 13.57 -9.64
CA ASN A 124 -4.26 13.24 -10.76
C ASN A 124 -4.11 11.78 -11.20
N THR A 125 -4.31 10.87 -10.24
CA THR A 125 -4.19 9.43 -10.43
C THR A 125 -5.49 8.72 -10.09
N LYS A 126 -5.61 7.48 -10.53
CA LYS A 126 -6.60 6.51 -10.06
C LYS A 126 -5.91 5.43 -9.22
N ALA A 127 -6.38 5.21 -8.00
CA ALA A 127 -5.79 4.25 -7.08
C ALA A 127 -6.40 2.85 -7.22
N THR A 128 -5.56 1.83 -7.06
CA THR A 128 -5.97 0.45 -6.83
C THR A 128 -5.21 -0.08 -5.63
N ILE A 129 -5.95 -0.56 -4.65
CA ILE A 129 -5.42 -1.04 -3.37
C ILE A 129 -5.34 -2.57 -3.39
N SER A 130 -4.24 -3.08 -2.84
CA SER A 130 -4.05 -4.50 -2.53
C SER A 130 -3.77 -4.67 -1.04
N LEU A 131 -4.36 -5.67 -0.41
CA LEU A 131 -4.20 -5.99 1.01
C LEU A 131 -3.83 -7.47 1.15
N GLU A 132 -2.82 -7.80 1.94
CA GLU A 132 -2.47 -9.20 2.26
C GLU A 132 -2.49 -9.42 3.77
N PHE A 133 -3.23 -10.44 4.17
CA PHE A 133 -3.43 -10.83 5.56
C PHE A 133 -2.78 -12.19 5.83
N GLU A 134 -2.47 -12.44 7.09
CA GLU A 134 -2.04 -13.74 7.60
C GLU A 134 -2.80 -14.05 8.89
N ASP A 135 -3.10 -15.35 9.11
CA ASP A 135 -3.69 -15.82 10.37
C ASP A 135 -5.09 -15.24 10.64
N ILE A 136 -5.90 -15.11 9.59
CA ILE A 136 -7.31 -14.70 9.60
C ILE A 136 -8.07 -15.48 8.52
N SER A 137 -9.32 -15.87 8.81
CA SER A 137 -10.14 -16.64 7.87
C SER A 137 -10.86 -15.77 6.84
N ALA A 138 -11.33 -16.38 5.75
CA ALA A 138 -12.13 -15.68 4.74
C ALA A 138 -13.48 -15.22 5.31
N GLU A 139 -14.08 -16.00 6.21
CA GLU A 139 -15.34 -15.66 6.90
C GLU A 139 -15.17 -14.43 7.78
N GLN A 140 -14.09 -14.36 8.57
CA GLN A 140 -13.78 -13.19 9.40
C GLN A 140 -13.58 -11.93 8.54
N LEU A 141 -12.90 -12.06 7.41
CA LEU A 141 -12.72 -10.94 6.47
C LEU A 141 -14.04 -10.52 5.80
N LYS A 142 -14.91 -11.48 5.48
CA LYS A 142 -16.25 -11.20 4.95
C LYS A 142 -17.12 -10.47 5.97
N GLU A 143 -17.10 -10.89 7.24
CA GLU A 143 -17.77 -10.19 8.34
C GLU A 143 -17.22 -8.77 8.53
N ALA A 144 -15.92 -8.58 8.30
CA ALA A 144 -15.26 -7.27 8.27
C ALA A 144 -15.55 -6.44 6.99
N GLY A 145 -16.48 -6.87 6.14
CA GLY A 145 -16.92 -6.14 4.94
C GLY A 145 -16.08 -6.40 3.68
N MET A 146 -15.09 -7.29 3.73
CA MET A 146 -14.23 -7.55 2.58
C MET A 146 -14.95 -8.38 1.50
N PRO A 147 -14.99 -7.93 0.23
CA PRO A 147 -15.78 -8.58 -0.81
C PRO A 147 -15.09 -9.83 -1.37
N GLU A 148 -15.80 -10.95 -1.36
CA GLU A 148 -15.32 -12.24 -1.90
C GLU A 148 -14.89 -12.16 -3.38
N SER A 149 -15.55 -11.32 -4.17
CA SER A 149 -15.22 -11.09 -5.59
C SER A 149 -13.83 -10.47 -5.83
N LYS A 150 -13.20 -9.91 -4.80
CA LYS A 150 -11.87 -9.30 -4.85
C LYS A 150 -10.78 -10.15 -4.19
N LEU A 151 -11.16 -11.30 -3.63
CA LEU A 151 -10.22 -12.25 -3.07
C LEU A 151 -9.39 -12.89 -4.19
N LEU A 152 -8.07 -12.81 -4.06
CA LEU A 152 -7.11 -13.48 -4.93
C LEU A 152 -6.66 -14.78 -4.28
N PRO A 153 -6.75 -15.92 -5.00
CA PRO A 153 -6.26 -17.19 -4.48
C PRO A 153 -4.74 -17.15 -4.34
N ILE A 154 -4.25 -17.59 -3.18
CA ILE A 154 -2.82 -17.80 -2.94
C ILE A 154 -2.53 -19.30 -3.11
N PRO A 155 -1.67 -19.70 -4.07
CA PRO A 155 -1.28 -21.10 -4.22
C PRO A 155 -0.68 -21.66 -2.93
N LYS A 156 -1.17 -22.83 -2.52
CA LYS A 156 -0.69 -23.58 -1.35
C LYS A 156 0.63 -24.28 -1.62
#